data_AF-A0A7V7XMZ9-F1
#
_entry.id   AF-A0A7V7XMZ9-F1
#
_cell.length_a   1.000
_cell.length_b   1.000
_cell.length_c   1.000
_cell.angle_alpha   90.00
_cell.angle_beta   90.00
_cell.angle_gamma   90.00
#
_symmetry.space_group_name_H-M   'P 1'
#
loop_
_entity.id
_entity.type
_entity.pdbx_description
1 polymer ?
#
loop_
_entity_poly.entity_id
_entity_poly.type
_entity_poly.pdbx_seq_one_letter_code
_entity_poly.pdbx_strand_id
1 'polypeptide(L)'
;MAGSFPVAPQVRTRRIRALALITFSLSLLVVAASSALRLYGAGLGCVDWPACYGQVLHGAPPAPWAAARLLHRVVATLALLAGMLLAWRCWRPQPLQPAARYATLLLALMLLLSLVGVWSADQRNAAVNLVNLMGGLGLVSFSWRVAINAEPGRWVEQGRGGPVCRIALGVLTLTVLAGGLIGARYAAAACGSLPACAGEWLPPPQGLAALDPFVVLSGPAGPGEPGGVALHLLHRHAAALSMLLFLVVAARLRRAPQARRAVLAVLTFLALEAALGALTVASGHALWLAVAHNVGAALLLAAAASLMYAIRK
;
A
#
# COMPACT_ATOMS: atom_id res chain seq x y z
N MET A 1 24.82 -44.01 18.94
CA MET A 1 23.46 -44.05 18.35
C MET A 1 23.08 -42.64 17.96
N ALA A 2 23.16 -42.32 16.67
CA ALA A 2 22.88 -41.00 16.12
C ALA A 2 21.36 -40.77 16.08
N GLY A 3 20.89 -39.81 16.89
CA GLY A 3 19.50 -39.34 16.83
C GLY A 3 19.27 -38.53 15.57
N SER A 4 18.42 -39.06 14.68
CA SER A 4 17.94 -38.42 13.47
C SER A 4 17.14 -37.15 13.80
N PHE A 5 17.72 -35.99 13.52
CA PHE A 5 17.00 -34.72 13.56
C PHE A 5 15.96 -34.66 12.42
N PRO A 6 14.77 -34.07 12.63
CA PRO A 6 13.80 -33.88 11.56
C PRO A 6 14.26 -32.72 10.66
N VAL A 7 15.12 -33.01 9.68
CA VAL A 7 15.67 -32.02 8.73
C VAL A 7 14.62 -31.54 7.71
N ALA A 8 13.65 -32.39 7.36
CA ALA A 8 12.62 -32.11 6.34
C ALA A 8 11.66 -30.91 6.63
N PRO A 9 11.10 -30.74 7.84
CA PRO A 9 10.18 -29.62 8.11
C PRO A 9 10.85 -28.24 8.03
N GLN A 10 12.11 -28.10 8.43
CA GLN A 10 12.85 -26.82 8.37
C GLN A 10 13.19 -26.40 6.94
N VAL A 11 13.50 -27.36 6.06
CA VAL A 11 13.75 -27.07 4.64
C VAL A 11 12.48 -26.61 3.93
N ARG A 12 11.33 -27.22 4.26
CA ARG A 12 10.02 -26.81 3.72
C ARG A 12 9.68 -25.36 4.09
N THR A 13 9.78 -25.00 5.36
CA THR A 13 9.45 -23.64 5.84
C THR A 13 10.38 -22.58 5.25
N ARG A 14 11.69 -22.87 5.13
CA ARG A 14 12.66 -21.99 4.45
C ARG A 14 12.29 -21.73 2.99
N ARG A 15 11.91 -22.79 2.25
CA ARG A 15 11.48 -22.68 0.85
C ARG A 15 10.20 -21.86 0.71
N ILE A 16 9.21 -22.07 1.59
CA ILE A 16 7.97 -21.28 1.61
C ILE A 16 8.29 -19.81 1.91
N ARG A 17 9.15 -19.54 2.90
CA ARG A 17 9.58 -18.18 3.23
C ARG A 17 10.29 -17.51 2.06
N ALA A 18 11.22 -18.20 1.40
CA ALA A 18 11.92 -17.69 0.22
C ALA A 18 10.94 -17.36 -0.92
N LEU A 19 9.99 -18.26 -1.20
CA LEU A 19 8.96 -18.03 -2.20
C LEU A 19 8.05 -16.85 -1.82
N ALA A 20 7.66 -16.73 -0.55
CA ALA A 20 6.87 -15.60 -0.07
C ALA A 20 7.61 -14.27 -0.20
N LEU A 21 8.94 -14.24 0.03
CA LEU A 21 9.78 -13.07 -0.20
C LEU A 21 9.90 -12.72 -1.69
N ILE A 22 9.99 -13.72 -2.57
CA ILE A 22 9.93 -13.51 -4.03
C ILE A 22 8.58 -12.90 -4.41
N THR A 23 7.46 -13.47 -3.94
CA THR A 23 6.11 -12.95 -4.20
C THR A 23 5.94 -11.54 -3.63
N PHE A 24 6.51 -11.25 -2.47
CA PHE A 24 6.54 -9.91 -1.86
C PHE A 24 7.28 -8.90 -2.74
N SER A 25 8.48 -9.24 -3.22
CA SER A 25 9.25 -8.39 -4.14
C SER A 25 8.52 -8.15 -5.45
N LEU A 26 7.92 -9.20 -6.04
CA LEU A 26 7.07 -9.06 -7.23
C LEU A 26 5.86 -8.17 -6.95
N SER A 27 5.22 -8.29 -5.78
CA SER A 27 4.08 -7.46 -5.40
C SER A 27 4.47 -5.98 -5.26
N LEU A 28 5.66 -5.67 -4.73
CA LEU A 28 6.19 -4.30 -4.71
C LEU A 28 6.39 -3.74 -6.12
N LEU A 29 6.91 -4.55 -7.04
CA LEU A 29 7.06 -4.17 -8.44
C LEU A 29 5.70 -3.96 -9.12
N VAL A 30 4.69 -4.78 -8.81
CA VAL A 30 3.30 -4.56 -9.26
C VAL A 30 2.77 -3.21 -8.75
N VAL A 31 2.93 -2.92 -7.46
CA VAL A 31 2.49 -1.64 -6.87
C VAL A 31 3.19 -0.45 -7.53
N ALA A 32 4.51 -0.51 -7.73
CA ALA A 32 5.27 0.54 -8.37
C ALA A 32 4.82 0.78 -9.82
N ALA A 33 4.72 -0.28 -10.62
CA ALA A 33 4.31 -0.20 -12.02
C ALA A 33 2.84 0.22 -12.16
N SER A 34 1.95 -0.26 -11.29
CA SER A 34 0.53 0.11 -11.25
C SER A 34 0.35 1.59 -10.89
N SER A 35 1.08 2.06 -9.88
CA SER A 35 1.09 3.47 -9.49
C SER A 35 1.56 4.36 -10.64
N ALA A 36 2.68 4.00 -11.28
CA ALA A 36 3.19 4.73 -12.44
C ALA A 36 2.17 4.77 -13.59
N LEU A 37 1.58 3.63 -13.98
CA LEU A 37 0.58 3.57 -15.05
C LEU A 37 -0.64 4.45 -14.78
N ARG A 38 -1.14 4.43 -13.53
CA ARG A 38 -2.29 5.26 -13.14
C ARG A 38 -1.94 6.75 -13.17
N LEU A 39 -0.80 7.14 -12.61
CA LEU A 39 -0.38 8.55 -12.53
C LEU A 39 0.02 9.10 -13.92
N TYR A 40 0.63 8.29 -14.79
CA TYR A 40 0.82 8.62 -16.21
C TYR A 40 -0.52 8.81 -16.91
N GLY A 41 -1.46 7.88 -16.69
CA GLY A 41 -2.81 7.96 -17.23
C GLY A 41 -3.58 9.21 -16.79
N ALA A 42 -3.27 9.74 -15.60
CA ALA A 42 -3.83 10.96 -15.03
C ALA A 42 -3.18 12.25 -15.54
N GLY A 43 -2.14 12.16 -16.38
CA GLY A 43 -1.44 13.33 -16.93
C GLY A 43 -0.45 14.00 -15.98
N LEU A 44 -0.12 13.41 -14.82
CA LEU A 44 0.85 13.97 -13.85
C LEU A 44 2.32 13.96 -14.33
N GLY A 45 2.56 13.53 -15.56
CA GLY A 45 3.86 13.63 -16.25
C GLY A 45 3.89 14.64 -17.40
N CYS A 46 2.79 15.36 -17.67
CA CYS A 46 2.71 16.35 -18.74
C CYS A 46 3.11 17.75 -18.22
N VAL A 47 4.12 18.35 -18.86
CA VAL A 47 4.66 19.66 -18.48
C VAL A 47 3.82 20.82 -19.05
N ASP A 48 3.06 20.60 -20.13
CA ASP A 48 2.34 21.67 -20.86
C ASP A 48 0.81 21.48 -20.86
N TRP A 49 0.13 22.25 -20.01
CA TRP A 49 -1.32 22.44 -20.02
C TRP A 49 -1.71 23.61 -20.95
N PRO A 50 -2.77 23.52 -21.81
CA PRO A 50 -3.74 22.45 -22.01
C PRO A 50 -3.44 21.54 -23.22
N ALA A 51 -2.30 21.71 -23.88
CA ALA A 51 -1.97 21.06 -25.16
C ALA A 51 -1.91 19.52 -25.09
N CYS A 52 -1.54 18.96 -23.93
CA CYS A 52 -1.43 17.51 -23.73
C CYS A 52 -2.79 16.77 -23.83
N TYR A 53 -3.91 17.43 -23.52
CA TYR A 53 -5.24 16.80 -23.59
C TYR A 53 -5.76 16.63 -25.02
N GLY A 54 -5.33 17.49 -25.96
CA GLY A 54 -5.74 17.40 -27.36
C GLY A 54 -5.14 16.18 -28.09
N GLN A 55 -3.91 15.78 -27.75
CA GLN A 55 -3.19 14.75 -28.53
C GLN A 55 -3.69 13.31 -28.28
N VAL A 56 -4.27 13.02 -27.11
CA VAL A 56 -4.89 11.71 -26.81
C VAL A 56 -6.18 11.51 -27.62
N LEU A 57 -6.86 12.59 -28.00
CA LEU A 57 -8.02 12.55 -28.90
C LEU A 57 -7.63 12.49 -30.39
N HIS A 58 -6.35 12.67 -30.72
CA HIS A 58 -5.84 12.74 -32.10
C HIS A 58 -4.87 11.60 -32.49
N GLY A 59 -4.82 10.50 -31.74
CA GLY A 59 -4.16 9.27 -32.20
C GLY A 59 -2.62 9.31 -32.25
N ALA A 60 -1.97 10.01 -31.31
CA ALA A 60 -0.52 10.06 -31.19
C ALA A 60 0.14 8.67 -30.91
N PRO A 61 1.40 8.44 -31.34
CA PRO A 61 2.11 7.14 -31.35
C PRO A 61 2.23 6.46 -29.97
N PRO A 62 2.58 5.15 -29.90
CA PRO A 62 2.56 4.38 -28.66
C PRO A 62 3.46 5.04 -27.62
N ALA A 63 2.80 5.67 -26.67
CA ALA A 63 3.46 6.51 -25.70
C ALA A 63 4.40 5.73 -24.76
N PRO A 64 5.34 6.41 -24.08
CA PRO A 64 6.41 5.82 -23.25
C PRO A 64 5.95 4.84 -22.14
N TRP A 65 4.64 4.68 -21.93
CA TRP A 65 4.03 3.73 -21.01
C TRP A 65 3.79 2.32 -21.60
N ALA A 66 4.04 2.07 -22.88
CA ALA A 66 3.91 0.72 -23.46
C ALA A 66 4.82 -0.29 -22.73
N ALA A 67 6.07 0.11 -22.45
CA ALA A 67 7.02 -0.67 -21.66
C ALA A 67 6.54 -0.87 -20.21
N ALA A 68 6.03 0.18 -19.56
CA ALA A 68 5.47 0.08 -18.20
C ALA A 68 4.25 -0.87 -18.14
N ARG A 69 3.41 -0.86 -19.18
CA ARG A 69 2.24 -1.75 -19.30
C ARG A 69 2.65 -3.20 -19.51
N LEU A 70 3.63 -3.45 -20.39
CA LEU A 70 4.19 -4.78 -20.59
C LEU A 70 4.87 -5.28 -19.32
N LEU A 71 5.70 -4.45 -18.67
CA LEU A 71 6.35 -4.76 -17.41
C LEU A 71 5.32 -5.14 -16.35
N HIS A 72 4.28 -4.32 -16.17
CA HIS A 72 3.20 -4.63 -15.23
C HIS A 72 2.54 -5.98 -15.54
N ARG A 73 2.21 -6.27 -16.81
CA ARG A 73 1.60 -7.56 -17.21
C ARG A 73 2.50 -8.74 -16.87
N VAL A 74 3.78 -8.65 -17.24
CA VAL A 74 4.76 -9.73 -16.99
C VAL A 74 4.94 -9.94 -15.50
N VAL A 75 5.19 -8.88 -14.74
CA VAL A 75 5.41 -8.96 -13.28
C VAL A 75 4.15 -9.46 -12.56
N ALA A 76 2.96 -8.98 -12.92
CA ALA A 76 1.70 -9.44 -12.32
C ALA A 76 1.44 -10.93 -12.61
N THR A 77 1.76 -11.40 -13.83
CA THR A 77 1.64 -12.82 -14.19
C THR A 77 2.60 -13.68 -13.39
N LEU A 78 3.86 -13.25 -13.26
CA LEU A 78 4.85 -13.93 -12.41
C LEU A 78 4.43 -13.95 -10.93
N ALA A 79 3.88 -12.83 -10.43
CA ALA A 79 3.36 -12.74 -9.07
C ALA A 79 2.21 -13.72 -8.82
N LEU A 80 1.28 -13.84 -9.78
CA LEU A 80 0.16 -14.77 -9.72
C LEU A 80 0.63 -16.23 -9.72
N LEU A 81 1.53 -16.61 -10.63
CA LEU A 81 2.10 -17.96 -10.68
C LEU A 81 2.86 -18.31 -9.38
N ALA A 82 3.66 -17.37 -8.87
CA ALA A 82 4.34 -17.52 -7.59
C ALA A 82 3.35 -17.64 -6.43
N GLY A 83 2.26 -16.86 -6.44
CA GLY A 83 1.18 -16.90 -5.46
C GLY A 83 0.42 -18.23 -5.46
N MET A 84 0.11 -18.80 -6.63
CA MET A 84 -0.50 -20.12 -6.78
C MET A 84 0.42 -21.22 -6.20
N LEU A 85 1.70 -21.19 -6.57
CA LEU A 85 2.70 -22.13 -6.04
C LEU A 85 2.84 -21.98 -4.51
N LEU A 86 2.87 -20.73 -4.00
CA LEU A 86 2.98 -20.43 -2.58
C LEU A 86 1.79 -20.97 -1.80
N ALA A 87 0.57 -20.72 -2.28
CA ALA A 87 -0.65 -21.26 -1.67
C ALA A 87 -0.61 -22.79 -1.66
N TRP A 88 -0.30 -23.43 -2.78
CA TRP A 88 -0.18 -24.89 -2.86
C TRP A 88 0.82 -25.47 -1.87
N ARG A 89 2.03 -24.89 -1.77
CA ARG A 89 3.08 -25.31 -0.83
C ARG A 89 2.69 -25.07 0.64
N CYS A 90 1.91 -24.03 0.92
CA CYS A 90 1.41 -23.79 2.28
C CYS A 90 0.34 -24.83 2.68
N TRP A 91 -0.45 -25.33 1.75
CA TRP A 91 -1.50 -26.33 2.02
C TRP A 91 -0.99 -27.78 2.02
N ARG A 92 0.07 -28.10 1.26
CA ARG A 92 0.58 -29.47 1.11
C ARG A 92 1.96 -29.71 1.76
N PRO A 93 2.21 -30.89 2.35
CA PRO A 93 1.29 -32.02 2.53
C PRO A 93 0.27 -31.76 3.64
N GLN A 94 0.65 -30.98 4.66
CA GLN A 94 -0.22 -30.52 5.74
C GLN A 94 -0.27 -28.98 5.77
N PRO A 95 -1.45 -28.37 6.05
CA PRO A 95 -1.59 -26.92 6.06
C PRO A 95 -0.71 -26.24 7.12
N LEU A 96 0.14 -25.32 6.69
CA LEU A 96 0.97 -24.50 7.58
C LEU A 96 0.19 -23.27 8.02
N GLN A 97 -0.63 -23.39 9.08
CA GLN A 97 -1.39 -22.24 9.59
C GLN A 97 -0.52 -21.35 10.51
N PRO A 98 -0.72 -20.01 10.49
CA PRO A 98 -1.69 -19.26 9.69
C PRO A 98 -1.17 -18.84 8.30
N ALA A 99 0.04 -19.25 7.90
CA ALA A 99 0.63 -18.88 6.60
C ALA A 99 -0.25 -19.32 5.42
N ALA A 100 -0.85 -20.51 5.48
CA ALA A 100 -1.79 -21.02 4.47
C ALA A 100 -3.02 -20.11 4.31
N ARG A 101 -3.60 -19.61 5.42
CA ARG A 101 -4.70 -18.63 5.36
C ARG A 101 -4.29 -17.35 4.62
N TYR A 102 -3.13 -16.78 4.93
CA TYR A 102 -2.66 -15.56 4.25
C TYR A 102 -2.32 -15.82 2.78
N ALA A 103 -1.79 -16.99 2.43
CA ALA A 103 -1.53 -17.36 1.05
C ALA A 103 -2.83 -17.53 0.25
N THR A 104 -3.88 -18.09 0.85
CA THR A 104 -5.22 -18.16 0.24
C THR A 104 -5.82 -16.77 0.05
N LEU A 105 -5.74 -15.89 1.05
CA LEU A 105 -6.23 -14.51 0.94
C LEU A 105 -5.47 -13.72 -0.13
N LEU A 106 -4.15 -13.91 -0.22
CA LEU A 106 -3.31 -13.33 -1.27
C LEU A 106 -3.77 -13.79 -2.66
N LEU A 107 -3.94 -15.10 -2.86
CA LEU A 107 -4.39 -15.64 -4.15
C LEU A 107 -5.79 -15.16 -4.51
N ALA A 108 -6.73 -15.16 -3.56
CA ALA A 108 -8.08 -14.65 -3.78
C ALA A 108 -8.06 -13.16 -4.19
N LEU A 109 -7.21 -12.35 -3.55
CA LEU A 109 -7.05 -10.93 -3.89
C LEU A 109 -6.42 -10.75 -5.28
N MET A 110 -5.43 -11.57 -5.67
CA MET A 110 -4.85 -11.52 -7.02
C MET A 110 -5.87 -11.87 -8.12
N LEU A 111 -6.75 -12.84 -7.86
CA LEU A 111 -7.83 -13.20 -8.78
C LEU A 111 -8.89 -12.10 -8.85
N LEU A 112 -9.26 -11.51 -7.70
CA LEU A 112 -10.16 -10.37 -7.65
C LEU A 112 -9.59 -9.17 -8.44
N LEU A 113 -8.32 -8.85 -8.28
CA LEU A 113 -7.66 -7.76 -9.01
C LEU A 113 -7.56 -8.04 -10.52
N SER A 114 -7.34 -9.31 -10.90
CA SER A 114 -7.40 -9.72 -12.31
C SER A 114 -8.78 -9.48 -12.93
N LEU A 115 -9.86 -9.74 -12.16
CA LEU A 115 -11.23 -9.49 -12.59
C LEU A 115 -11.54 -7.98 -12.64
N VAL A 116 -11.21 -7.23 -11.59
CA VAL A 116 -11.35 -5.76 -11.53
C VAL A 116 -10.58 -5.07 -12.66
N GLY A 117 -9.48 -5.68 -13.13
CA GLY A 117 -8.70 -5.27 -14.29
C GLY A 117 -9.52 -5.02 -15.56
N VAL A 118 -10.64 -5.70 -15.76
CA VAL A 118 -11.54 -5.53 -16.92
C VAL A 118 -12.14 -4.12 -16.96
N TRP A 119 -12.52 -3.57 -15.81
CA TRP A 119 -13.09 -2.22 -15.68
C TRP A 119 -12.03 -1.15 -15.44
N SER A 120 -10.78 -1.54 -15.21
CA SER A 120 -9.68 -0.61 -14.88
C SER A 120 -9.21 0.25 -16.06
N ALA A 121 -9.81 0.06 -17.24
CA ALA A 121 -9.60 0.93 -18.39
C ALA A 121 -10.30 2.29 -18.24
N ASP A 122 -11.46 2.35 -17.55
CA ASP A 122 -12.13 3.62 -17.27
C ASP A 122 -11.56 4.25 -16.01
N GLN A 123 -10.73 5.28 -16.20
CA GLN A 123 -10.10 6.02 -15.12
C GLN A 123 -11.12 6.77 -14.26
N ARG A 124 -12.32 7.06 -14.76
CA ARG A 124 -13.33 7.85 -14.04
C ARG A 124 -13.95 7.07 -12.88
N ASN A 125 -13.82 5.75 -12.84
CA ASN A 125 -14.41 4.93 -11.80
C ASN A 125 -13.52 4.94 -10.53
N ALA A 126 -13.85 5.84 -9.60
CA ALA A 126 -13.08 6.00 -8.37
C ALA A 126 -13.05 4.73 -7.51
N ALA A 127 -14.12 3.93 -7.51
CA ALA A 127 -14.19 2.68 -6.75
C ALA A 127 -13.21 1.65 -7.30
N VAL A 128 -13.15 1.48 -8.63
CA VAL A 128 -12.19 0.58 -9.29
C VAL A 128 -10.75 1.02 -9.01
N ASN A 129 -10.47 2.33 -9.09
CA ASN A 129 -9.14 2.87 -8.76
C ASN A 129 -8.76 2.61 -7.30
N LEU A 130 -9.70 2.81 -6.37
CA LEU A 130 -9.47 2.58 -4.94
C LEU A 130 -9.24 1.10 -4.64
N VAL A 131 -10.04 0.20 -5.24
CA VAL A 131 -9.86 -1.25 -5.10
C VAL A 131 -8.49 -1.69 -5.64
N ASN A 132 -8.06 -1.16 -6.78
CA ASN A 132 -6.73 -1.45 -7.33
C ASN A 132 -5.59 -0.98 -6.40
N LEU A 133 -5.71 0.24 -5.85
CA LEU A 133 -4.78 0.81 -4.87
C LEU A 133 -4.70 -0.06 -3.61
N MET A 134 -5.83 -0.24 -2.94
CA MET A 134 -5.90 -0.98 -1.68
C MET A 134 -5.56 -2.45 -1.87
N GLY A 135 -5.96 -3.03 -3.00
CA GLY A 135 -5.60 -4.40 -3.36
C GLY A 135 -4.10 -4.56 -3.56
N GLY A 136 -3.43 -3.64 -4.28
CA GLY A 136 -1.97 -3.65 -4.43
C GLY A 136 -1.24 -3.62 -3.08
N LEU A 137 -1.66 -2.73 -2.17
CA LEU A 137 -1.15 -2.68 -0.79
C LEU A 137 -1.42 -4.00 -0.03
N GLY A 138 -2.59 -4.60 -0.26
CA GLY A 138 -2.97 -5.90 0.26
C GLY A 138 -2.07 -7.04 -0.23
N LEU A 139 -1.63 -7.03 -1.49
CA LEU A 139 -0.71 -8.04 -2.03
C LEU A 139 0.62 -8.06 -1.27
N VAL A 140 1.19 -6.87 -1.04
CA VAL A 140 2.43 -6.69 -0.28
C VAL A 140 2.24 -7.12 1.19
N SER A 141 1.15 -6.69 1.82
CA SER A 141 0.84 -7.04 3.21
C SER A 141 0.64 -8.55 3.40
N PHE A 142 -0.16 -9.21 2.54
CA PHE A 142 -0.44 -10.64 2.68
C PHE A 142 0.78 -11.51 2.35
N SER A 143 1.53 -11.21 1.29
CA SER A 143 2.77 -11.95 0.97
C SER A 143 3.80 -11.84 2.10
N TRP A 144 3.97 -10.65 2.69
CA TRP A 144 4.81 -10.47 3.88
C TRP A 144 4.31 -11.27 5.09
N ARG A 145 2.99 -11.29 5.33
CA ARG A 145 2.39 -12.10 6.41
C ARG A 145 2.60 -13.60 6.20
N VAL A 146 2.62 -14.09 4.97
CA VAL A 146 3.05 -15.47 4.69
C VAL A 146 4.51 -15.66 5.08
N ALA A 147 5.42 -14.76 4.65
CA ALA A 147 6.85 -14.87 4.92
C ALA A 147 7.18 -14.92 6.42
N ILE A 148 6.59 -14.04 7.24
CA ILE A 148 6.84 -14.00 8.70
C ILE A 148 6.17 -15.15 9.46
N ASN A 149 5.12 -15.78 8.90
CA ASN A 149 4.46 -16.94 9.51
C ASN A 149 4.96 -18.29 8.96
N ALA A 150 5.79 -18.29 7.91
CA ALA A 150 6.35 -19.51 7.31
C ALA A 150 7.40 -20.16 8.22
N GLU A 151 8.18 -19.35 8.95
CA GLU A 151 9.11 -19.81 9.97
C GLU A 151 8.64 -19.30 11.34
N PRO A 152 7.71 -20.00 12.01
CA PRO A 152 7.31 -19.64 13.37
C PRO A 152 8.50 -19.87 14.31
N GLY A 153 9.22 -18.80 14.63
CA GLY A 153 10.38 -18.82 15.50
C GLY A 153 10.46 -17.60 16.40
N ARG A 154 10.27 -17.82 17.71
CA ARG A 154 10.75 -17.08 18.91
C ARG A 154 10.24 -15.66 19.27
N TRP A 155 9.55 -14.91 18.41
CA TRP A 155 9.36 -13.46 18.65
C TRP A 155 7.91 -13.01 18.92
N VAL A 156 7.15 -13.77 19.70
CA VAL A 156 5.80 -13.36 20.11
C VAL A 156 5.83 -12.98 21.58
N GLU A 157 5.71 -11.69 21.87
CA GLU A 157 5.49 -11.20 23.23
C GLU A 157 3.98 -11.11 23.49
N GLN A 158 3.43 -12.12 24.18
CA GLN A 158 2.01 -12.23 24.42
C GLN A 158 1.47 -11.03 25.23
N GLY A 159 0.34 -10.47 24.78
CA GLY A 159 -0.48 -9.55 25.58
C GLY A 159 0.00 -8.10 25.66
N ARG A 160 1.06 -7.69 24.95
CA ARG A 160 1.64 -6.34 25.10
C ARG A 160 1.13 -5.25 24.16
N GLY A 161 0.27 -5.56 23.19
CA GLY A 161 -0.27 -4.55 22.26
C GLY A 161 -1.16 -3.48 22.91
N GLY A 162 -1.92 -3.82 23.96
CA GLY A 162 -2.84 -2.88 24.61
C GLY A 162 -3.90 -2.26 23.69
N PRO A 163 -4.81 -1.42 24.23
CA PRO A 163 -5.79 -0.69 23.42
C PRO A 163 -5.15 0.37 22.52
N VAL A 164 -4.08 1.03 22.99
CA VAL A 164 -3.43 2.11 22.24
C VAL A 164 -2.81 1.63 20.92
N CYS A 165 -2.20 0.45 20.86
CA CYS A 165 -1.68 -0.06 19.58
C CYS A 165 -2.81 -0.38 18.59
N ARG A 166 -3.97 -0.85 19.08
CA ARG A 166 -5.13 -1.11 18.22
C ARG A 166 -5.69 0.20 17.64
N ILE A 167 -5.77 1.23 18.46
CA ILE A 167 -6.16 2.58 18.01
C ILE A 167 -5.14 3.12 17.00
N ALA A 168 -3.83 3.00 17.27
CA ALA A 168 -2.77 3.43 16.35
C ALA A 168 -2.87 2.74 14.98
N LEU A 169 -3.09 1.43 14.96
CA LEU A 169 -3.29 0.66 13.72
C LEU A 169 -4.58 1.08 12.98
N GLY A 170 -5.65 1.38 13.73
CA GLY A 170 -6.90 1.90 13.16
C GLY A 170 -6.69 3.26 12.49
N VAL A 171 -6.05 4.21 13.16
CA VAL A 171 -5.75 5.54 12.60
C VAL A 171 -4.79 5.44 11.41
N LEU A 172 -3.79 4.57 11.46
CA LEU A 172 -2.92 4.30 10.30
C LEU A 172 -3.73 3.78 9.10
N THR A 173 -4.68 2.88 9.35
CA THR A 173 -5.56 2.35 8.29
C THR A 173 -6.39 3.48 7.68
N LEU A 174 -6.97 4.36 8.51
CA LEU A 174 -7.69 5.55 8.01
C LEU A 174 -6.78 6.48 7.21
N THR A 175 -5.54 6.66 7.64
CA THR A 175 -4.53 7.48 6.93
C THR A 175 -4.28 6.94 5.52
N VAL A 176 -4.07 5.62 5.40
CA VAL A 176 -3.86 4.94 4.11
C VAL A 176 -5.10 5.00 3.24
N LEU A 177 -6.30 4.83 3.81
CA LEU A 177 -7.56 4.94 3.06
C LEU A 177 -7.78 6.35 2.52
N ALA A 178 -7.53 7.38 3.34
CA ALA A 178 -7.62 8.77 2.91
C ALA A 178 -6.62 9.08 1.79
N GLY A 179 -5.37 8.63 1.91
CA GLY A 179 -4.36 8.75 0.85
C GLY A 179 -4.76 7.99 -0.43
N GLY A 180 -5.34 6.80 -0.27
CA GLY A 180 -5.91 6.00 -1.35
C GLY A 180 -7.03 6.74 -2.08
N LEU A 181 -7.92 7.43 -1.37
CA LEU A 181 -8.98 8.25 -1.96
C LEU A 181 -8.43 9.44 -2.74
N ILE A 182 -7.37 10.11 -2.26
CA ILE A 182 -6.68 11.17 -3.02
C ILE A 182 -6.20 10.61 -4.37
N GLY A 183 -5.55 9.43 -4.35
CA GLY A 183 -5.05 8.77 -5.56
C GLY A 183 -6.15 8.25 -6.48
N ALA A 184 -7.24 7.70 -5.92
CA ALA A 184 -8.34 7.12 -6.67
C ALA A 184 -9.19 8.18 -7.40
N ARG A 185 -9.22 9.40 -6.87
CA ARG A 185 -9.95 10.56 -7.40
C ARG A 185 -9.07 11.54 -8.18
N TYR A 186 -7.78 11.20 -8.37
CA TYR A 186 -6.80 12.10 -9.01
C TYR A 186 -6.76 13.51 -8.39
N ALA A 187 -6.84 13.58 -7.06
CA ALA A 187 -6.93 14.83 -6.31
C ALA A 187 -5.59 15.36 -5.80
N ALA A 188 -4.47 14.88 -6.37
CA ALA A 188 -3.13 15.28 -5.94
C ALA A 188 -2.92 16.80 -6.08
N ALA A 189 -3.31 17.37 -7.22
CA ALA A 189 -3.13 18.78 -7.57
C ALA A 189 -4.05 19.74 -6.80
N ALA A 190 -5.05 19.24 -6.08
CA ALA A 190 -5.96 20.07 -5.29
C ALA A 190 -5.22 20.85 -4.18
N CYS A 191 -4.06 20.34 -3.75
CA CYS A 191 -3.27 20.93 -2.69
C CYS A 191 -1.80 21.09 -3.07
N GLY A 192 -1.35 22.33 -3.25
CA GLY A 192 0.05 22.67 -3.57
C GLY A 192 0.88 23.22 -2.39
N SER A 193 0.29 23.37 -1.21
CA SER A 193 0.95 23.95 -0.04
C SER A 193 0.96 23.01 1.18
N LEU A 194 1.88 23.28 2.11
CA LEU A 194 2.05 22.61 3.40
C LEU A 194 2.28 23.67 4.49
N PRO A 195 1.86 23.43 5.76
CA PRO A 195 1.03 22.32 6.23
C PRO A 195 -0.47 22.53 5.96
N ALA A 196 -0.92 23.77 5.83
CA ALA A 196 -2.28 24.14 5.39
C ALA A 196 -2.50 23.78 3.91
N CYS A 197 -3.75 23.76 3.48
CA CYS A 197 -4.14 23.45 2.11
C CYS A 197 -5.01 24.56 1.53
N ALA A 198 -4.54 25.28 0.52
CA ALA A 198 -5.26 26.42 -0.07
C ALA A 198 -5.72 27.48 0.98
N GLY A 199 -4.93 27.68 2.05
CA GLY A 199 -5.26 28.57 3.16
C GLY A 199 -6.10 27.93 4.27
N GLU A 200 -6.67 26.75 4.02
CA GLU A 200 -7.52 26.01 4.97
C GLU A 200 -6.69 25.08 5.87
N TRP A 201 -7.11 25.00 7.13
CA TRP A 201 -6.55 24.07 8.12
C TRP A 201 -7.51 22.94 8.47
N LEU A 202 -8.81 23.13 8.27
CA LEU A 202 -9.85 22.14 8.54
C LEU A 202 -10.52 21.70 7.24
N PRO A 203 -10.94 20.44 7.12
CA PRO A 203 -11.62 19.96 5.94
C PRO A 203 -12.92 20.75 5.74
N PRO A 204 -13.13 21.41 4.58
CA PRO A 204 -14.35 22.16 4.34
C PRO A 204 -15.56 21.21 4.34
N PRO A 205 -16.68 21.55 5.02
CA PRO A 205 -17.85 20.66 5.10
C PRO A 205 -18.38 20.24 3.73
N GLN A 206 -18.42 21.16 2.75
CA GLN A 206 -18.82 20.83 1.38
C GLN A 206 -17.89 19.83 0.67
N GLY A 207 -16.65 19.65 1.15
CA GLY A 207 -15.68 18.70 0.60
C GLY A 207 -15.82 17.28 1.14
N LEU A 208 -16.58 17.06 2.22
CA LEU A 208 -16.71 15.73 2.84
C LEU A 208 -17.44 14.70 1.95
N ALA A 209 -18.23 15.16 0.97
CA ALA A 209 -18.82 14.29 -0.05
C ALA A 209 -17.75 13.53 -0.88
N ALA A 210 -16.50 14.01 -0.91
CA ALA A 210 -15.40 13.32 -1.58
C ALA A 210 -14.98 12.00 -0.91
N LEU A 211 -15.50 11.70 0.29
CA LEU A 211 -15.32 10.41 0.97
C LEU A 211 -16.11 9.27 0.30
N ASP A 212 -17.11 9.57 -0.54
CA ASP A 212 -17.84 8.55 -1.30
C ASP A 212 -16.95 7.94 -2.40
N PRO A 213 -16.59 6.64 -2.34
CA PRO A 213 -15.73 6.02 -3.33
C PRO A 213 -16.48 5.66 -4.62
N PHE A 214 -17.81 5.67 -4.66
CA PHE A 214 -18.61 5.16 -5.79
C PHE A 214 -18.92 6.21 -6.86
N VAL A 215 -18.22 7.34 -6.83
CA VAL A 215 -18.37 8.42 -7.80
C VAL A 215 -17.81 8.05 -9.18
N VAL A 216 -18.43 8.60 -10.22
CA VAL A 216 -17.85 8.70 -11.56
C VAL A 216 -17.26 10.10 -11.73
N LEU A 217 -15.95 10.18 -11.93
CA LEU A 217 -15.22 11.44 -12.00
C LEU A 217 -15.44 12.12 -13.36
N SER A 218 -15.58 13.44 -13.35
CA SER A 218 -15.58 14.26 -14.58
C SER A 218 -14.17 14.61 -15.07
N GLY A 219 -13.15 14.42 -14.23
CA GLY A 219 -11.75 14.74 -14.49
C GLY A 219 -10.92 14.73 -13.20
N PRO A 220 -9.62 15.06 -13.27
CA PRO A 220 -8.78 15.27 -12.08
C PRO A 220 -9.21 16.52 -11.31
N ALA A 221 -9.01 16.52 -10.00
CA ALA A 221 -9.41 17.65 -9.16
C ALA A 221 -8.48 18.86 -9.37
N GLY A 222 -9.08 20.05 -9.52
CA GLY A 222 -8.33 21.30 -9.71
C GLY A 222 -7.75 21.86 -8.42
N PRO A 223 -6.76 22.79 -8.50
CA PRO A 223 -6.22 23.48 -7.32
C PRO A 223 -7.33 24.14 -6.48
N GLY A 224 -7.35 23.86 -5.17
CA GLY A 224 -8.33 24.43 -4.24
C GLY A 224 -9.73 23.79 -4.28
N GLU A 225 -9.95 22.75 -5.09
CA GLU A 225 -11.25 22.09 -5.15
C GLU A 225 -11.64 21.50 -3.77
N PRO A 226 -12.83 21.81 -3.22
CA PRO A 226 -13.18 21.51 -1.83
C PRO A 226 -13.03 20.03 -1.46
N GLY A 227 -13.41 19.12 -2.37
CA GLY A 227 -13.28 17.68 -2.16
C GLY A 227 -11.83 17.22 -2.02
N GLY A 228 -10.95 17.72 -2.89
CA GLY A 228 -9.52 17.43 -2.81
C GLY A 228 -8.88 18.03 -1.55
N VAL A 229 -9.19 19.28 -1.23
CA VAL A 229 -8.73 19.96 -0.01
C VAL A 229 -9.12 19.16 1.24
N ALA A 230 -10.38 18.71 1.34
CA ALA A 230 -10.86 17.91 2.46
C ALA A 230 -10.09 16.59 2.62
N LEU A 231 -9.88 15.85 1.52
CA LEU A 231 -9.13 14.59 1.56
C LEU A 231 -7.66 14.78 1.98
N HIS A 232 -6.99 15.82 1.46
CA HIS A 232 -5.61 16.15 1.85
C HIS A 232 -5.50 16.50 3.34
N LEU A 233 -6.40 17.33 3.85
CA LEU A 233 -6.40 17.69 5.27
C LEU A 233 -6.69 16.47 6.14
N LEU A 234 -7.70 15.65 5.81
CA LEU A 234 -7.98 14.41 6.56
C LEU A 234 -6.77 13.46 6.58
N HIS A 235 -6.11 13.26 5.44
CA HIS A 235 -4.92 12.44 5.34
C HIS A 235 -3.76 12.98 6.20
N ARG A 236 -3.48 14.29 6.13
CA ARG A 236 -2.40 14.94 6.91
C ARG A 236 -2.63 14.85 8.42
N HIS A 237 -3.85 15.13 8.88
CA HIS A 237 -4.20 15.04 10.30
C HIS A 237 -4.13 13.60 10.81
N ALA A 238 -4.63 12.63 10.03
CA ALA A 238 -4.55 11.21 10.37
C ALA A 238 -3.09 10.71 10.41
N ALA A 239 -2.23 11.18 9.50
CA ALA A 239 -0.80 10.86 9.50
C ALA A 239 -0.08 11.42 10.75
N ALA A 240 -0.35 12.67 11.12
CA ALA A 240 0.19 13.29 12.33
C ALA A 240 -0.27 12.54 13.60
N LEU A 241 -1.56 12.21 13.69
CA LEU A 241 -2.10 11.42 14.80
C LEU A 241 -1.49 10.01 14.85
N SER A 242 -1.31 9.35 13.70
CA SER A 242 -0.64 8.05 13.61
C SER A 242 0.78 8.13 14.18
N MET A 243 1.54 9.17 13.84
CA MET A 243 2.90 9.38 14.34
C MET A 243 2.92 9.49 15.87
N LEU A 244 2.06 10.34 16.43
CA LEU A 244 1.94 10.51 17.88
C LEU A 244 1.56 9.21 18.59
N LEU A 245 0.57 8.47 18.06
CA LEU A 245 0.14 7.21 18.65
C LEU A 245 1.23 6.15 18.62
N PHE A 246 1.98 6.01 17.53
CA PHE A 246 3.08 5.05 17.47
C PHE A 246 4.27 5.43 18.35
N LEU A 247 4.53 6.72 18.59
CA LEU A 247 5.50 7.17 19.60
C LEU A 247 5.08 6.71 21.01
N VAL A 248 3.79 6.83 21.35
CA VAL A 248 3.25 6.31 22.62
C VAL A 248 3.35 4.79 22.70
N VAL A 249 3.05 4.07 21.61
CA VAL A 249 3.21 2.61 21.54
C VAL A 249 4.68 2.22 21.75
N ALA A 250 5.62 2.92 21.11
CA ALA A 250 7.05 2.68 21.29
C ALA A 250 7.51 2.91 22.75
N ALA A 251 6.99 3.94 23.42
CA ALA A 251 7.27 4.20 24.82
C ALA A 251 6.71 3.09 25.75
N ARG A 252 5.53 2.54 25.44
CA ARG A 252 4.91 1.44 26.19
C ARG A 252 5.64 0.11 25.98
N LEU A 253 6.17 -0.13 24.78
CA LEU A 253 6.90 -1.34 24.42
C LEU A 253 8.41 -1.26 24.78
N ARG A 254 8.85 -0.30 25.61
CA ARG A 254 10.28 -0.14 25.97
C ARG A 254 10.92 -1.37 26.61
N ARG A 255 10.13 -2.15 27.36
CA ARG A 255 10.57 -3.40 28.03
C ARG A 255 10.36 -4.66 27.16
N ALA A 256 9.99 -4.47 25.90
CA ALA A 256 9.65 -5.51 24.93
C ALA A 256 10.59 -5.36 23.72
N PRO A 257 11.85 -5.79 23.78
CA PRO A 257 12.88 -5.38 22.84
C PRO A 257 12.52 -5.68 21.38
N GLN A 258 11.76 -6.75 21.13
CA GLN A 258 11.42 -7.16 19.76
C GLN A 258 10.19 -6.45 19.24
N ALA A 259 9.17 -6.29 20.08
CA ALA A 259 8.03 -5.43 19.75
C ALA A 259 8.47 -3.97 19.57
N ARG A 260 9.47 -3.52 20.35
CA ARG A 260 10.11 -2.21 20.21
C ARG A 260 10.81 -2.05 18.86
N ARG A 261 11.58 -3.04 18.41
CA ARG A 261 12.19 -3.02 17.07
C ARG A 261 11.13 -2.93 15.97
N ALA A 262 10.03 -3.67 16.11
CA ALA A 262 8.94 -3.64 15.13
C ALA A 262 8.23 -2.27 15.08
N VAL A 263 7.91 -1.65 16.22
CA VAL A 263 7.31 -0.31 16.23
C VAL A 263 8.28 0.78 15.80
N LEU A 264 9.59 0.64 16.09
CA LEU A 264 10.60 1.56 15.56
C LEU A 264 10.68 1.46 14.03
N ALA A 265 10.57 0.27 13.45
CA ALA A 265 10.48 0.12 12.00
C ALA A 265 9.24 0.82 11.43
N VAL A 266 8.08 0.70 12.10
CA VAL A 266 6.86 1.44 11.72
C VAL A 266 7.09 2.96 11.77
N LEU A 267 7.70 3.47 12.85
CA LEU A 267 8.01 4.90 13.00
C LEU A 267 8.98 5.39 11.92
N THR A 268 10.01 4.61 11.60
CA THR A 268 10.95 4.93 10.52
C THR A 268 10.23 5.05 9.19
N PHE A 269 9.44 4.04 8.80
CA PHE A 269 8.69 4.10 7.54
C PHE A 269 7.66 5.23 7.54
N LEU A 270 6.99 5.50 8.67
CA LEU A 270 6.04 6.60 8.76
C LEU A 270 6.71 7.98 8.62
N ALA A 271 7.92 8.15 9.15
CA ALA A 271 8.71 9.37 8.97
C ALA A 271 9.20 9.52 7.52
N LEU A 272 9.63 8.42 6.89
CA LEU A 272 9.99 8.40 5.47
C LEU A 272 8.78 8.74 4.58
N GLU A 273 7.60 8.21 4.90
CA GLU A 273 6.36 8.51 4.19
C GLU A 273 5.97 9.99 4.30
N ALA A 274 6.10 10.57 5.50
CA ALA A 274 5.86 12.00 5.71
C ALA A 274 6.85 12.86 4.89
N ALA A 275 8.12 12.47 4.83
CA ALA A 275 9.13 13.15 4.02
C ALA A 275 8.85 13.02 2.52
N LEU A 276 8.52 11.81 2.03
CA LEU A 276 8.15 11.57 0.63
C LEU A 276 6.89 12.36 0.24
N GLY A 277 5.89 12.41 1.11
CA GLY A 277 4.68 13.21 0.90
C GLY A 277 5.00 14.70 0.83
N ALA A 278 5.83 15.20 1.73
CA ALA A 278 6.25 16.60 1.73
C ALA A 278 7.03 16.98 0.46
N LEU A 279 7.99 16.13 0.06
CA LEU A 279 8.76 16.30 -1.18
C LEU A 279 7.88 16.20 -2.42
N THR A 280 6.86 15.34 -2.42
CA THR A 280 5.90 15.24 -3.52
C THR A 280 5.18 16.58 -3.72
N VAL A 281 4.70 17.22 -2.65
CA VAL A 281 4.05 18.54 -2.75
C VAL A 281 5.06 19.63 -3.17
N ALA A 282 6.24 19.65 -2.54
CA ALA A 282 7.27 20.67 -2.81
C ALA A 282 7.82 20.63 -4.25
N SER A 283 7.78 19.47 -4.91
CA SER A 283 8.25 19.28 -6.28
C SER A 283 7.17 19.50 -7.36
N GLY A 284 5.96 19.96 -6.98
CA GLY A 284 4.84 20.05 -7.93
C GLY A 284 4.33 18.67 -8.35
N HIS A 285 4.32 17.71 -7.43
CA HIS A 285 3.80 16.35 -7.59
C HIS A 285 4.61 15.46 -8.52
N ALA A 286 5.94 15.54 -8.44
CA ALA A 286 6.83 14.72 -9.26
C ALA A 286 6.48 13.24 -9.19
N LEU A 287 6.31 12.63 -10.37
CA LEU A 287 5.78 11.28 -10.52
C LEU A 287 6.54 10.23 -9.71
N TRP A 288 7.88 10.26 -9.76
CA TRP A 288 8.70 9.25 -9.10
C TRP A 288 8.59 9.33 -7.56
N LEU A 289 8.38 10.52 -6.99
CA LEU A 289 8.13 10.71 -5.56
C LEU A 289 6.76 10.18 -5.17
N ALA A 290 5.73 10.43 -5.98
CA ALA A 290 4.41 9.87 -5.76
C ALA A 290 4.41 8.33 -5.86
N VAL A 291 5.15 7.75 -6.81
CA VAL A 291 5.35 6.30 -6.90
C VAL A 291 6.10 5.77 -5.68
N ALA A 292 7.19 6.44 -5.27
CA ALA A 292 7.96 6.07 -4.08
C ALA A 292 7.10 6.10 -2.80
N HIS A 293 6.23 7.10 -2.65
CA HIS A 293 5.28 7.19 -1.55
C HIS A 293 4.29 6.01 -1.54
N ASN A 294 3.78 5.59 -2.70
CA ASN A 294 2.91 4.40 -2.76
C ASN A 294 3.64 3.10 -2.37
N VAL A 295 4.90 2.95 -2.80
CA VAL A 295 5.74 1.80 -2.42
C VAL A 295 6.08 1.84 -0.94
N GLY A 296 6.41 3.01 -0.40
CA GLY A 296 6.71 3.20 1.01
C GLY A 296 5.50 2.97 1.91
N ALA A 297 4.29 3.36 1.49
CA ALA A 297 3.04 2.99 2.17
C ALA A 297 2.85 1.47 2.24
N ALA A 298 3.19 0.74 1.17
CA ALA A 298 3.13 -0.72 1.16
C ALA A 298 4.14 -1.35 2.15
N LEU A 299 5.36 -0.80 2.23
CA LEU A 299 6.38 -1.21 3.19
C LEU A 299 6.00 -0.87 4.64
N LEU A 300 5.37 0.28 4.86
CA LEU A 300 4.82 0.70 6.15
C LEU A 300 3.76 -0.31 6.65
N LEU A 301 2.87 -0.77 5.77
CA LEU A 301 1.89 -1.81 6.11
C LEU A 301 2.54 -3.17 6.40
N ALA A 302 3.63 -3.52 5.70
CA ALA A 302 4.42 -4.72 6.03
C ALA A 302 5.08 -4.59 7.41
N ALA A 303 5.63 -3.42 7.76
CA ALA A 303 6.16 -3.13 9.08
C ALA A 303 5.07 -3.20 10.17
N ALA A 304 3.88 -2.66 9.90
CA ALA A 304 2.73 -2.77 10.80
C ALA A 304 2.27 -4.22 10.98
N ALA A 305 2.32 -5.04 9.93
CA ALA A 305 2.05 -6.48 10.03
C ALA A 305 3.09 -7.22 10.89
N SER A 306 4.37 -6.84 10.81
CA SER A 306 5.42 -7.34 11.71
C SER A 306 5.16 -6.95 13.17
N LEU A 307 4.71 -5.70 13.42
CA LEU A 307 4.33 -5.27 14.77
C LEU A 307 3.16 -6.09 15.31
N MET A 308 2.09 -6.28 14.52
CA MET A 308 0.96 -7.13 14.90
C MET A 308 1.38 -8.58 15.18
N TYR A 309 2.34 -9.11 14.42
CA TYR A 309 2.90 -10.43 14.66
C TYR A 309 3.68 -10.50 15.99
N ALA A 310 4.49 -9.48 16.29
CA ALA A 310 5.31 -9.42 17.50
C ALA A 310 4.50 -9.29 18.81
N ILE A 311 3.32 -8.68 18.75
CA ILE A 311 2.45 -8.41 19.93
C ILE A 311 1.25 -9.36 20.02
N ARG A 312 1.23 -10.42 19.20
CA ARG A 312 0.12 -11.36 19.12
C ARG A 312 -0.12 -12.05 20.46
N LYS A 313 -1.39 -12.19 20.86
CA LYS A 313 -1.77 -13.05 21.99
C LYS A 313 -1.48 -14.51 21.64
#